data_AF-A0A372MC13-F1
#
_entry.id   AF-A0A372MC13-F1
#
_cell.length_a   1.000
_cell.length_b   1.000
_cell.length_c   1.000
_cell.angle_alpha   90.00
_cell.angle_beta   90.00
_cell.angle_gamma   90.00
#
_symmetry.space_group_name_H-M   'P 1'
#
loop_
_entity.id
_entity.type
_entity.pdbx_description
1 polymer ?
#
loop_
_entity_poly.entity_id
_entity_poly.type
_entity_poly.pdbx_seq_one_letter_code
_entity_poly.pdbx_strand_id
1 'polypeptide(L)'
;MAARQSWRSGPGPRITAKALLAGVMGAVVGIAAYAIGRTGGQLLSVVVGALAGVTVVLAAHFYRRSAQLTEVQLSVAGNAMTFTANTDMRQAALRMFFQAATRVATRPLDDDTGNLREALNSLKNLFDLYREPIESGSTPPPPLKGDSVHELVLDILNFELAPFLSKWHPRLRTWEESEAGEMGGEAAWPENAAFREELRELQHRLRDYVVALGKVAGLRDPERHLRRSDWHARRTASAPPPQTSGLPHARRSHDRHIPPSTPASDDAS
;
A
#
# COMPACT_ATOMS: atom_id res chain seq x y z
N MET A 1 -48.86 24.13 -3.50
CA MET A 1 -48.42 24.29 -4.91
C MET A 1 -46.90 24.46 -4.91
N ALA A 2 -46.14 23.45 -5.29
CA ALA A 2 -44.69 23.56 -5.46
C ALA A 2 -44.29 22.76 -6.71
N ALA A 3 -43.68 23.45 -7.66
CA ALA A 3 -43.42 23.01 -9.02
C ALA A 3 -42.33 21.93 -9.06
N ARG A 4 -42.64 20.80 -9.73
CA ARG A 4 -41.67 19.78 -10.12
C ARG A 4 -40.82 20.32 -11.27
N GLN A 5 -39.58 20.70 -11.00
CA GLN A 5 -38.57 20.88 -12.06
C GLN A 5 -37.98 19.51 -12.42
N SER A 6 -38.41 18.99 -13.57
CA SER A 6 -37.81 17.83 -14.22
C SER A 6 -36.48 18.24 -14.84
N TRP A 7 -35.37 17.84 -14.19
CA TRP A 7 -34.05 17.89 -14.80
C TRP A 7 -34.03 16.89 -15.97
N ARG A 8 -33.90 17.43 -17.18
CA ARG A 8 -33.59 16.67 -18.39
C ARG A 8 -32.16 16.12 -18.25
N SER A 9 -32.05 14.86 -17.84
CA SER A 9 -30.82 14.08 -17.93
C SER A 9 -30.42 13.96 -19.40
N GLY A 10 -29.33 14.63 -19.78
CA GLY A 10 -28.71 14.49 -21.09
C GLY A 10 -28.27 13.03 -21.33
N PRO A 11 -28.19 12.60 -22.60
CA PRO A 11 -27.79 11.24 -22.94
C PRO A 11 -26.43 10.91 -22.32
N GLY A 12 -26.39 9.85 -21.50
CA GLY A 12 -25.22 9.47 -20.72
C GLY A 12 -23.97 9.19 -21.58
N PRO A 13 -22.78 9.16 -20.96
CA PRO A 13 -21.46 9.08 -21.62
C PRO A 13 -21.29 7.90 -22.60
N ARG A 14 -22.12 6.87 -22.49
CA ARG A 14 -22.15 5.70 -23.39
C ARG A 14 -22.87 5.97 -24.70
N ILE A 15 -23.90 6.82 -24.69
CA ILE A 15 -24.61 7.23 -25.91
C ILE A 15 -23.71 8.18 -26.70
N THR A 16 -22.99 9.08 -26.02
CA THR A 16 -21.96 9.91 -26.64
C THR A 16 -20.77 9.10 -27.16
N ALA A 17 -20.29 8.08 -26.44
CA ALA A 17 -19.22 7.21 -26.95
C ALA A 17 -19.62 6.39 -28.19
N LYS A 18 -20.84 5.80 -28.19
CA LYS A 18 -21.38 5.11 -29.38
C LYS A 18 -21.63 6.08 -30.53
N ALA A 19 -22.10 7.30 -30.24
CA ALA A 19 -22.30 8.35 -31.24
C ALA A 19 -20.97 8.85 -31.82
N LEU A 20 -19.90 8.94 -31.02
CA LEU A 20 -18.56 9.28 -31.48
C LEU A 20 -17.98 8.19 -32.38
N LEU A 21 -18.16 6.92 -32.01
CA LEU A 21 -17.73 5.77 -32.83
C LEU A 21 -18.49 5.71 -34.17
N ALA A 22 -19.81 5.90 -34.13
CA ALA A 22 -20.65 6.00 -35.32
C ALA A 22 -20.31 7.23 -36.17
N GLY A 23 -19.94 8.35 -35.53
CA GLY A 23 -19.52 9.58 -36.18
C GLY A 23 -18.16 9.44 -36.88
N VAL A 24 -17.19 8.79 -36.24
CA VAL A 24 -15.87 8.50 -36.83
C VAL A 24 -16.02 7.52 -38.00
N MET A 25 -16.79 6.44 -37.82
CA MET A 25 -17.13 5.51 -38.91
C MET A 25 -17.84 6.20 -40.07
N GLY A 26 -18.83 7.05 -39.77
CA GLY A 26 -19.57 7.81 -40.76
C GLY A 26 -18.70 8.83 -41.51
N ALA A 27 -17.77 9.49 -40.81
CA ALA A 27 -16.81 10.41 -41.42
C ALA A 27 -15.81 9.66 -42.33
N VAL A 28 -15.30 8.50 -41.91
CA VAL A 28 -14.42 7.65 -42.73
C VAL A 28 -15.15 7.20 -44.00
N VAL A 29 -16.38 6.72 -43.88
CA VAL A 29 -17.21 6.29 -45.02
C VAL A 29 -17.56 7.47 -45.93
N GLY A 30 -17.92 8.62 -45.35
CA GLY A 30 -18.27 9.83 -46.11
C GLY A 30 -17.09 10.42 -46.88
N ILE A 31 -15.90 10.46 -46.28
CA ILE A 31 -14.67 10.93 -46.95
C ILE A 31 -14.23 9.94 -48.04
N ALA A 32 -14.35 8.64 -47.81
CA ALA A 32 -14.08 7.63 -48.84
C ALA A 32 -15.03 7.77 -50.03
N ALA A 33 -16.34 7.90 -49.79
CA ALA A 33 -17.34 8.09 -50.84
C ALA A 33 -17.12 9.39 -51.64
N TYR A 34 -16.76 10.48 -50.95
CA TYR A 34 -16.47 11.77 -51.58
C TYR A 34 -15.18 11.76 -52.40
N ALA A 35 -14.13 11.06 -51.92
CA ALA A 35 -12.85 10.93 -52.63
C ALA A 35 -13.01 10.10 -53.92
N ILE A 36 -13.81 9.03 -53.89
CA ILE A 36 -14.14 8.19 -55.05
C ILE A 36 -14.80 9.01 -56.17
N GLY A 37 -15.58 10.03 -55.82
CA GLY A 37 -16.26 10.88 -56.79
C GLY A 37 -15.42 11.99 -57.43
N ARG A 38 -14.23 12.33 -56.90
CA ARG A 38 -13.56 13.60 -57.26
C ARG A 38 -12.13 13.50 -57.80
N THR A 39 -11.41 12.37 -57.67
CA THR A 39 -9.98 12.33 -58.04
C THR A 39 -9.49 11.00 -58.61
N GLY A 40 -8.76 11.06 -59.73
CA GLY A 40 -8.06 9.92 -60.33
C GLY A 40 -6.84 9.44 -59.53
N GLY A 41 -6.68 8.12 -59.51
CA GLY A 41 -5.42 7.37 -59.41
C GLY A 41 -4.63 7.41 -58.10
N GLN A 42 -3.99 8.54 -57.78
CA GLN A 42 -2.88 8.59 -56.81
C GLN A 42 -3.18 9.34 -55.51
N LEU A 43 -3.96 10.43 -55.54
CA LEU A 43 -4.33 11.13 -54.31
C LEU A 43 -5.29 10.31 -53.44
N LEU A 44 -6.08 9.43 -54.08
CA LEU A 44 -7.04 8.56 -53.41
C LEU A 44 -6.36 7.55 -52.47
N SER A 45 -5.26 6.93 -52.92
CA SER A 45 -4.52 5.94 -52.14
C SER A 45 -3.81 6.55 -50.94
N VAL A 46 -3.29 7.79 -51.05
CA VAL A 46 -2.69 8.50 -49.92
C VAL A 46 -3.72 8.84 -48.85
N VAL A 47 -4.89 9.34 -49.24
CA VAL A 47 -5.96 9.73 -48.30
C VAL A 47 -6.56 8.50 -47.61
N VAL A 48 -6.83 7.43 -48.36
CA VAL A 48 -7.36 6.16 -47.81
C VAL A 48 -6.35 5.52 -46.87
N GLY A 49 -5.05 5.51 -47.24
CA GLY A 49 -3.98 4.99 -46.38
C GLY A 49 -3.84 5.77 -45.07
N ALA A 50 -3.91 7.10 -45.12
CA ALA A 50 -3.86 7.94 -43.93
C ALA A 50 -5.06 7.70 -42.98
N LEU A 51 -6.28 7.62 -43.53
CA LEU A 51 -7.49 7.33 -42.75
C LEU A 51 -7.47 5.92 -42.13
N ALA A 52 -7.04 4.91 -42.90
CA ALA A 52 -6.88 3.56 -42.39
C ALA A 52 -5.85 3.51 -41.26
N GLY A 53 -4.71 4.20 -41.43
CA GLY A 53 -3.68 4.32 -40.39
C GLY A 53 -4.20 4.95 -39.11
N VAL A 54 -4.90 6.08 -39.20
CA VAL A 54 -5.52 6.76 -38.04
C VAL A 54 -6.55 5.86 -37.35
N THR A 55 -7.37 5.14 -38.14
CA THR A 55 -8.38 4.23 -37.60
C THR A 55 -7.74 3.06 -36.84
N VAL A 56 -6.68 2.46 -37.39
CA VAL A 56 -5.93 1.38 -36.74
C VAL A 56 -5.25 1.88 -35.45
N VAL A 57 -4.63 3.05 -35.46
CA VAL A 57 -3.98 3.63 -34.28
C VAL A 57 -5.01 3.93 -33.18
N LEU A 58 -6.15 4.53 -33.52
CA LEU A 58 -7.23 4.80 -32.57
C LEU A 58 -7.83 3.50 -32.02
N ALA A 59 -8.06 2.51 -32.86
CA ALA A 59 -8.57 1.20 -32.45
C ALA A 59 -7.58 0.47 -31.51
N ALA A 60 -6.30 0.47 -31.83
CA ALA A 60 -5.26 -0.11 -30.99
C ALA A 60 -5.12 0.62 -29.65
N HIS A 61 -5.18 1.96 -29.67
CA HIS A 61 -5.16 2.78 -28.47
C HIS A 61 -6.37 2.48 -27.56
N PHE A 62 -7.56 2.31 -28.14
CA PHE A 62 -8.77 2.00 -27.38
C PHE A 62 -8.79 0.55 -26.87
N TYR A 63 -8.37 -0.42 -27.69
CA TYR A 63 -8.28 -1.83 -27.32
C TYR A 63 -7.29 -2.06 -26.18
N ARG A 64 -6.12 -1.40 -26.21
CA ARG A 64 -5.15 -1.45 -25.10
C ARG A 64 -5.74 -0.92 -23.78
N ARG A 65 -6.67 0.04 -23.84
CA ARG A 65 -7.34 0.60 -22.67
C ARG A 65 -8.47 -0.28 -22.13
N SER A 66 -9.14 -1.05 -22.99
CA SER A 66 -10.30 -1.87 -22.62
C SER A 66 -10.00 -3.36 -22.37
N ALA A 67 -8.92 -3.91 -22.96
CA ALA A 67 -8.64 -5.35 -22.95
C ALA A 67 -8.12 -5.93 -21.62
N GLN A 68 -7.97 -5.13 -20.55
CA GLN A 68 -7.47 -5.63 -19.26
C GLN A 68 -8.51 -5.58 -18.13
N LEU A 69 -9.80 -5.65 -18.45
CA LEU A 69 -10.85 -5.84 -17.43
C LEU A 69 -10.80 -7.28 -16.92
N THR A 70 -9.91 -7.54 -15.95
CA THR A 70 -9.94 -8.77 -15.18
C THR A 70 -10.83 -8.52 -13.97
N GLU A 71 -11.92 -9.26 -13.86
CA GLU A 71 -12.75 -9.28 -12.67
C GLU A 71 -12.05 -10.13 -11.60
N VAL A 72 -11.80 -9.56 -10.42
CA VAL A 72 -11.14 -10.24 -9.31
C VAL A 72 -12.14 -10.34 -8.17
N GLN A 73 -12.61 -11.55 -7.88
CA GLN A 73 -13.41 -11.83 -6.69
C GLN A 73 -12.49 -12.01 -5.49
N LEU A 74 -12.70 -11.22 -4.44
CA LEU A 74 -11.93 -11.24 -3.21
C LEU A 74 -12.88 -11.28 -2.02
N SER A 75 -12.64 -12.19 -1.08
CA SER A 75 -13.22 -12.08 0.26
C SER A 75 -12.29 -11.22 1.12
N VAL A 76 -12.75 -10.06 1.56
CA VAL A 76 -12.02 -9.17 2.47
C VAL A 76 -12.83 -9.03 3.75
N ALA A 77 -12.22 -9.37 4.90
CA ALA A 77 -12.86 -9.25 6.21
C ALA A 77 -14.27 -9.88 6.31
N GLY A 78 -14.51 -10.99 5.58
CA GLY A 78 -15.80 -11.69 5.55
C GLY A 78 -16.79 -11.21 4.47
N ASN A 79 -16.51 -10.09 3.79
CA ASN A 79 -17.35 -9.59 2.69
C ASN A 79 -16.76 -10.00 1.33
N ALA A 80 -17.63 -10.51 0.44
CA ALA A 80 -17.25 -10.81 -0.94
C ALA A 80 -17.32 -9.54 -1.78
N MET A 81 -16.17 -9.10 -2.31
CA MET A 81 -16.04 -7.96 -3.21
C MET A 81 -15.59 -8.39 -4.60
N THR A 82 -16.09 -7.72 -5.63
CA THR A 82 -15.88 -8.02 -7.06
C THR A 82 -15.20 -6.84 -7.75
N PHE A 83 -13.88 -6.86 -7.90
CA PHE A 83 -13.17 -5.71 -8.46
C PHE A 83 -13.01 -5.82 -9.97
N THR A 84 -13.45 -4.81 -10.72
CA THR A 84 -13.16 -4.71 -12.15
C THR A 84 -11.84 -3.97 -12.36
N ALA A 85 -10.71 -4.69 -12.43
CA ALA A 85 -9.38 -4.07 -12.35
C ALA A 85 -8.90 -3.49 -13.70
N ASN A 86 -9.29 -2.25 -14.02
CA ASN A 86 -8.70 -1.48 -15.13
C ASN A 86 -7.28 -0.97 -14.79
N THR A 87 -6.53 -0.44 -15.77
CA THR A 87 -5.14 0.00 -15.59
C THR A 87 -4.98 1.04 -14.47
N ASP A 88 -5.88 2.01 -14.39
CA ASP A 88 -5.80 3.10 -13.41
C ASP A 88 -6.03 2.56 -11.98
N MET A 89 -7.00 1.66 -11.82
CA MET A 89 -7.28 0.96 -10.56
C MET A 89 -6.10 0.09 -10.11
N ARG A 90 -5.46 -0.62 -11.05
CA ARG A 90 -4.26 -1.42 -10.75
C ARG A 90 -3.11 -0.55 -10.25
N GLN A 91 -2.89 0.61 -10.87
CA GLN A 91 -1.85 1.55 -10.45
C GLN A 91 -2.16 2.17 -9.08
N ALA A 92 -3.41 2.56 -8.82
CA ALA A 92 -3.85 3.06 -7.53
C ALA A 92 -3.65 2.01 -6.43
N ALA A 93 -4.15 0.79 -6.66
CA ALA A 93 -4.00 -0.33 -5.73
C ALA A 93 -2.53 -0.65 -5.46
N LEU A 94 -1.66 -0.59 -6.47
CA LEU A 94 -0.22 -0.81 -6.31
C LEU A 94 0.44 0.24 -5.42
N ARG A 95 0.11 1.52 -5.63
CA ARG A 95 0.62 2.62 -4.79
C ARG A 95 0.18 2.44 -3.35
N MET A 96 -1.11 2.17 -3.14
CA MET A 96 -1.68 1.95 -1.81
C MET A 96 -1.05 0.73 -1.12
N PHE A 97 -0.89 -0.38 -1.83
CA PHE A 97 -0.21 -1.58 -1.33
C PHE A 97 1.18 -1.24 -0.78
N PHE A 98 2.02 -0.55 -1.56
CA PHE A 98 3.37 -0.20 -1.11
C PHE A 98 3.38 0.78 0.07
N GLN A 99 2.44 1.72 0.11
CA GLN A 99 2.34 2.66 1.24
C GLN A 99 2.01 1.95 2.55
N ALA A 100 1.16 0.92 2.54
CA ALA A 100 0.84 0.14 3.74
C ALA A 100 1.91 -0.91 4.07
N ALA A 101 2.42 -1.64 3.07
CA ALA A 101 3.41 -2.70 3.26
C ALA A 101 4.77 -2.20 3.79
N THR A 102 5.05 -0.90 3.71
CA THR A 102 6.30 -0.29 4.16
C THR A 102 6.19 0.45 5.49
N ARG A 103 4.99 0.57 6.07
CA ARG A 103 4.72 1.34 7.30
C ARG A 103 4.46 0.46 8.52
N VAL A 104 4.45 1.09 9.70
CA VAL A 104 4.15 0.46 11.00
C VAL A 104 2.78 -0.25 11.01
N ALA A 105 1.88 0.10 10.09
CA ALA A 105 0.64 -0.63 9.82
C ALA A 105 0.82 -2.15 9.56
N THR A 106 2.05 -2.62 9.26
CA THR A 106 2.34 -4.05 9.04
C THR A 106 3.57 -4.57 9.81
N ARG A 107 4.17 -3.75 10.69
CA ARG A 107 5.36 -4.14 11.47
C ARG A 107 5.03 -4.23 12.95
N PRO A 108 5.27 -5.38 13.60
CA PRO A 108 5.04 -5.51 15.03
C PRO A 108 5.88 -4.47 15.78
N LEU A 109 5.24 -3.82 16.73
CA LEU A 109 5.91 -2.92 17.66
C LEU A 109 6.44 -3.79 18.80
N ASP A 110 7.76 -3.94 18.91
CA ASP A 110 8.37 -4.73 20.00
C ASP A 110 7.86 -4.21 21.35
N ASP A 111 7.42 -5.13 22.21
CA ASP A 111 6.72 -4.85 23.46
C ASP A 111 7.51 -3.92 24.40
N ASP A 112 8.85 -3.94 24.30
CA ASP A 112 9.76 -3.22 25.21
C ASP A 112 10.41 -1.95 24.64
N THR A 113 10.42 -1.76 23.31
CA THR A 113 11.28 -0.73 22.67
C THR A 113 10.59 0.15 21.65
N GLY A 114 9.36 -0.18 21.23
CA GLY A 114 8.65 0.60 20.23
C GLY A 114 7.92 1.82 20.80
N ASN A 115 8.07 2.98 20.15
CA ASN A 115 7.42 4.23 20.52
C ASN A 115 5.98 4.30 20.01
N LEU A 116 5.02 4.54 20.91
CA LEU A 116 3.58 4.54 20.63
C LEU A 116 3.16 5.75 19.80
N ARG A 117 3.76 6.93 20.08
CA ARG A 117 3.48 8.17 19.34
C ARG A 117 3.90 8.04 17.88
N GLU A 118 5.07 7.47 17.60
CA GLU A 118 5.54 7.18 16.25
C GLU A 118 4.64 6.17 15.53
N ALA A 119 4.15 5.15 16.24
CA ALA A 119 3.18 4.21 15.67
C ALA A 119 1.88 4.91 15.26
N LEU A 120 1.32 5.75 16.14
CA LEU A 120 0.12 6.53 15.86
C LEU A 120 0.33 7.52 14.71
N ASN A 121 1.46 8.24 14.69
CA ASN A 121 1.82 9.15 13.60
C ASN A 121 1.96 8.41 12.26
N SER A 122 2.54 7.20 12.28
CA SER A 122 2.65 6.36 11.08
C SER A 122 1.28 5.98 10.52
N LEU A 123 0.34 5.59 11.40
CA LEU A 123 -1.04 5.24 11.03
C LEU A 123 -1.84 6.46 10.55
N LYS A 124 -1.69 7.62 11.20
CA LYS A 124 -2.31 8.87 10.76
C LYS A 124 -1.81 9.31 9.39
N ASN A 125 -0.51 9.21 9.15
CA ASN A 125 0.08 9.51 7.85
C ASN A 125 -0.44 8.56 6.76
N LEU A 126 -0.65 7.28 7.08
CA LEU A 126 -1.28 6.33 6.15
C LEU A 126 -2.74 6.74 5.85
N PHE A 127 -3.51 7.12 6.87
CA PHE A 127 -4.87 7.61 6.71
C PHE A 127 -4.94 8.80 5.74
N ASP A 128 -4.05 9.79 5.92
CA ASP A 128 -4.02 10.98 5.07
C ASP A 128 -3.63 10.64 3.63
N LEU A 129 -2.62 9.78 3.44
CA LEU A 129 -2.19 9.34 2.10
C LEU A 129 -3.27 8.57 1.33
N TYR A 130 -4.13 7.84 2.05
CA TYR A 130 -5.23 7.09 1.45
C TYR A 130 -6.45 7.97 1.18
N ARG A 131 -6.63 9.04 1.98
CA ARG A 131 -7.72 10.01 1.81
C ARG A 131 -7.47 11.00 0.67
N GLU A 132 -6.22 11.40 0.45
CA GLU A 132 -5.87 12.42 -0.56
C GLU A 132 -6.35 12.10 -1.99
N PRO A 133 -6.20 10.88 -2.53
CA PRO A 133 -6.69 10.55 -3.87
C PRO A 133 -8.23 10.62 -3.96
N ILE A 134 -8.91 10.31 -2.86
CA ILE A 134 -10.37 10.29 -2.76
C ILE A 134 -10.93 11.72 -2.72
N GLU A 135 -10.30 12.60 -1.94
CA GLU A 135 -10.75 13.99 -1.78
C GLU A 135 -10.39 14.90 -2.96
N SER A 136 -9.24 14.68 -3.59
CA SER A 136 -8.75 15.52 -4.69
C SER A 136 -9.60 15.43 -5.96
N GLY A 137 -10.56 14.49 -6.03
CA GLY A 137 -11.38 14.25 -7.23
C GLY A 137 -10.58 13.71 -8.43
N SER A 138 -9.30 13.40 -8.22
CA SER A 138 -8.43 12.75 -9.22
C SER A 138 -8.77 11.27 -9.41
N THR A 139 -9.60 10.72 -8.51
CA THR A 139 -10.16 9.39 -8.56
C THR A 139 -11.18 9.25 -9.70
N PRO A 140 -11.00 8.29 -10.63
CA PRO A 140 -12.03 7.94 -11.59
C PRO A 140 -13.32 7.53 -10.86
N PRO A 141 -14.51 7.88 -11.39
CA PRO A 141 -15.77 7.47 -10.78
C PRO A 141 -15.82 5.94 -10.64
N PRO A 142 -16.49 5.43 -9.59
CA PRO A 142 -16.60 3.99 -9.36
C PRO A 142 -17.15 3.28 -10.61
N PRO A 143 -16.70 2.04 -10.88
CA PRO A 143 -17.12 1.31 -12.07
C PRO A 143 -18.63 1.07 -12.05
N LEU A 144 -19.25 0.98 -13.23
CA LEU A 144 -20.70 0.73 -13.33
C LEU A 144 -21.14 -0.65 -12.82
N LYS A 145 -20.19 -1.57 -12.61
CA LYS A 145 -20.37 -2.90 -12.03
C LYS A 145 -19.11 -3.29 -11.25
N GLY A 146 -19.31 -3.95 -10.13
CA GLY A 146 -18.24 -4.36 -9.22
C GLY A 146 -17.78 -3.23 -8.31
N ASP A 147 -16.96 -3.59 -7.32
CA ASP A 147 -16.40 -2.69 -6.33
C ASP A 147 -15.14 -1.99 -6.87
N SER A 148 -14.86 -0.83 -6.32
CA SER A 148 -13.68 -0.02 -6.64
C SER A 148 -12.59 -0.16 -5.59
N VAL A 149 -11.34 0.04 -6.00
CA VAL A 149 -10.19 0.15 -5.06
C VAL A 149 -10.45 1.22 -3.99
N HIS A 150 -11.20 2.27 -4.34
CA HIS A 150 -11.51 3.36 -3.42
C HIS A 150 -12.54 2.95 -2.37
N GLU A 151 -13.47 2.04 -2.66
CA GLU A 151 -14.38 1.47 -1.65
C GLU A 151 -13.62 0.61 -0.66
N LEU A 152 -12.69 -0.24 -1.15
CA LEU A 152 -11.78 -0.98 -0.27
C LEU A 152 -10.98 -0.06 0.66
N VAL A 153 -10.52 1.08 0.14
CA VAL A 153 -9.79 2.08 0.93
C VAL A 153 -10.70 2.79 1.91
N LEU A 154 -11.93 3.12 1.53
CA LEU A 154 -12.91 3.71 2.45
C LEU A 154 -13.19 2.78 3.63
N ASP A 155 -13.23 1.46 3.40
CA ASP A 155 -13.38 0.49 4.48
C ASP A 155 -12.17 0.50 5.43
N ILE A 156 -10.94 0.51 4.89
CA ILE A 156 -9.71 0.66 5.69
C ILE A 156 -9.76 1.95 6.52
N LEU A 157 -10.14 3.07 5.90
CA LEU A 157 -10.16 4.37 6.57
C LEU A 157 -11.23 4.42 7.66
N ASN A 158 -12.45 3.99 7.38
CA ASN A 158 -13.60 4.22 8.24
C ASN A 158 -13.80 3.13 9.30
N PHE A 159 -13.46 1.88 8.99
CA PHE A 159 -13.70 0.75 9.90
C PHE A 159 -12.46 0.32 10.66
N GLU A 160 -11.26 0.59 10.14
CA GLU A 160 -10.01 0.17 10.79
C GLU A 160 -9.24 1.37 11.37
N LEU A 161 -8.83 2.32 10.53
CA LEU A 161 -7.93 3.39 10.97
C LEU A 161 -8.63 4.48 11.78
N ALA A 162 -9.79 5.00 11.35
CA ALA A 162 -10.48 6.08 12.05
C ALA A 162 -10.90 5.72 13.48
N PRO A 163 -11.50 4.54 13.76
CA PRO A 163 -11.86 4.16 15.12
C PRO A 163 -10.63 4.02 16.03
N PHE A 164 -9.55 3.41 15.52
CA PHE A 164 -8.31 3.26 16.27
C PHE A 164 -7.66 4.62 16.59
N LEU A 165 -7.50 5.48 15.58
CA LEU A 165 -6.89 6.79 15.73
C LEU A 165 -7.72 7.70 16.64
N SER A 166 -9.05 7.70 16.51
CA SER A 166 -9.93 8.53 17.33
C SER A 166 -9.95 8.12 18.80
N LYS A 167 -9.78 6.83 19.09
CA LYS A 167 -9.64 6.32 20.45
C LYS A 167 -8.28 6.68 21.05
N TRP A 168 -7.20 6.40 20.34
CA TRP A 168 -5.88 6.35 20.96
C TRP A 168 -5.08 7.65 20.92
N HIS A 169 -5.23 8.48 19.87
CA HIS A 169 -4.56 9.78 19.81
C HIS A 169 -4.86 10.69 21.01
N PRO A 170 -6.14 10.95 21.37
CA PRO A 170 -6.43 11.86 22.48
C PRO A 170 -5.96 11.28 23.82
N ARG A 171 -6.09 9.97 24.04
CA ARG A 171 -5.69 9.33 25.30
C ARG A 171 -4.18 9.40 25.53
N LEU A 172 -3.39 9.11 24.50
CA LEU A 172 -1.94 9.23 24.59
C LEU A 172 -1.53 10.69 24.83
N ARG A 173 -2.13 11.63 24.09
CA ARG A 173 -1.87 13.07 24.28
C ARG A 173 -2.16 13.53 25.70
N THR A 174 -3.32 13.17 26.26
CA THR A 174 -3.69 13.53 27.63
C THR A 174 -2.74 12.95 28.68
N TRP A 175 -2.22 11.74 28.45
CA TRP A 175 -1.17 11.18 29.32
C TRP A 175 0.12 11.97 29.23
N GLU A 176 0.59 12.26 28.02
CA GLU A 176 1.85 12.97 27.77
C GLU A 176 1.83 14.41 28.32
N GLU A 177 0.66 15.04 28.37
CA GLU A 177 0.43 16.37 28.96
C GLU A 177 0.25 16.33 30.49
N SER A 178 0.22 15.15 31.10
CA SER A 178 0.12 15.00 32.56
C SER A 178 1.49 14.96 33.21
N GLU A 179 1.60 15.45 34.45
CA GLU A 179 2.83 15.38 35.28
C GLU A 179 3.42 13.97 35.32
N ALA A 180 2.57 12.94 35.41
CA ALA A 180 2.99 11.54 35.42
C ALA A 180 3.56 11.07 34.08
N GLY A 181 3.05 11.59 32.95
CA GLY A 181 3.57 11.31 31.62
C GLY A 181 4.85 12.06 31.31
N GLU A 182 5.00 13.30 31.78
CA GLU A 182 6.24 14.05 31.66
C GLU A 182 7.41 13.37 32.41
N MET A 183 7.14 12.82 33.60
CA MET A 183 8.16 12.13 34.42
C MET A 183 8.37 10.66 34.03
N GLY A 184 7.29 9.93 33.71
CA GLY A 184 7.31 8.48 33.51
C GLY A 184 7.38 8.03 32.04
N GLY A 185 7.17 8.95 31.09
CA GLY A 185 7.15 8.65 29.66
C GLY A 185 6.04 7.69 29.24
N GLU A 186 6.13 7.18 28.01
CA GLU A 186 5.12 6.27 27.43
C GLU A 186 5.08 4.90 28.12
N ALA A 187 6.21 4.40 28.63
CA ALA A 187 6.28 3.08 29.26
C ALA A 187 5.49 3.00 30.57
N ALA A 188 5.37 4.11 31.30
CA ALA A 188 4.58 4.22 32.51
C ALA A 188 3.09 4.45 32.25
N TRP A 189 2.67 4.62 30.99
CA TRP A 189 1.28 4.87 30.65
C TRP A 189 0.39 3.65 30.98
N PRO A 190 -0.64 3.80 31.83
CA PRO A 190 -1.46 2.65 32.25
C PRO A 190 -2.15 1.90 31.11
N GLU A 191 -2.44 2.57 30.00
CA GLU A 191 -3.10 1.97 28.84
C GLU A 191 -2.13 1.43 27.78
N ASN A 192 -0.81 1.47 28.02
CA ASN A 192 0.22 1.03 27.07
C ASN A 192 -0.01 -0.41 26.58
N ALA A 193 -0.22 -1.35 27.51
CA ALA A 193 -0.45 -2.75 27.17
C ALA A 193 -1.73 -2.94 26.32
N ALA A 194 -2.81 -2.23 26.66
CA ALA A 194 -4.07 -2.29 25.91
C ALA A 194 -3.92 -1.69 24.50
N PHE A 195 -3.18 -0.58 24.37
CA PHE A 195 -2.85 0.02 23.08
C PHE A 195 -2.08 -0.97 22.20
N ARG A 196 -1.05 -1.64 22.74
CA ARG A 196 -0.22 -2.60 21.99
C ARG A 196 -1.02 -3.81 21.52
N GLU A 197 -1.91 -4.32 22.36
CA GLU A 197 -2.82 -5.41 21.99
C GLU A 197 -3.72 -5.02 20.82
N GLU A 198 -4.44 -3.90 20.95
CA GLU A 198 -5.34 -3.43 19.89
C GLU A 198 -4.58 -3.05 18.61
N LEU A 199 -3.33 -2.57 18.73
CA LEU A 199 -2.47 -2.32 17.57
C LEU A 199 -2.14 -3.64 16.84
N ARG A 200 -1.82 -4.72 17.58
CA ARG A 200 -1.57 -6.04 16.98
C ARG A 200 -2.82 -6.58 16.27
N GLU A 201 -3.99 -6.42 16.87
CA GLU A 201 -5.26 -6.79 16.24
C GLU A 201 -5.55 -5.97 14.99
N LEU A 202 -5.36 -4.65 15.04
CA LEU A 202 -5.50 -3.76 13.90
C LEU A 202 -4.57 -4.18 12.76
N GLN A 203 -3.29 -4.45 13.05
CA GLN A 203 -2.32 -4.91 12.06
C GLN A 203 -2.74 -6.23 11.41
N HIS A 204 -3.35 -7.14 12.19
CA HIS A 204 -3.90 -8.38 11.66
C HIS A 204 -5.06 -8.11 10.69
N ARG A 205 -6.04 -7.28 11.06
CA ARG A 205 -7.17 -6.92 10.19
C ARG A 205 -6.72 -6.18 8.92
N LEU A 206 -5.81 -5.22 9.05
CA LEU A 206 -5.24 -4.47 7.91
C LEU A 206 -4.51 -5.38 6.92
N ARG A 207 -3.94 -6.49 7.38
CA ARG A 207 -3.22 -7.43 6.50
C ARG A 207 -4.10 -7.94 5.37
N ASP A 208 -5.35 -8.29 5.65
CA ASP A 208 -6.28 -8.82 4.66
C ASP A 208 -6.61 -7.78 3.59
N TYR A 209 -6.83 -6.53 4.00
CA TYR A 209 -7.03 -5.42 3.08
C TYR A 209 -5.80 -5.15 2.20
N VAL A 210 -4.60 -5.18 2.78
CA VAL A 210 -3.35 -4.96 2.04
C VAL A 210 -3.11 -6.09 1.04
N VAL A 211 -3.39 -7.34 1.42
CA VAL A 211 -3.34 -8.48 0.49
C VAL A 211 -4.33 -8.28 -0.65
N ALA A 212 -5.55 -7.81 -0.37
CA ALA A 212 -6.55 -7.51 -1.39
C ALA A 212 -6.08 -6.42 -2.35
N LEU A 213 -5.49 -5.32 -1.86
CA LEU A 213 -4.88 -4.27 -2.68
C LEU A 213 -3.81 -4.87 -3.62
N GLY A 214 -2.95 -5.74 -3.11
CA GLY A 214 -1.93 -6.41 -3.92
C GLY A 214 -2.52 -7.31 -5.01
N LYS A 215 -3.62 -8.02 -4.72
CA LYS A 215 -4.34 -8.84 -5.71
C LYS A 215 -4.98 -7.97 -6.79
N VAL A 216 -5.63 -6.85 -6.42
CA VAL A 216 -6.19 -5.89 -7.39
C VAL A 216 -5.08 -5.27 -8.25
N ALA A 217 -3.93 -4.96 -7.66
CA ALA A 217 -2.75 -4.47 -8.37
C ALA A 217 -2.15 -5.49 -9.37
N GLY A 218 -2.50 -6.78 -9.25
CA GLY A 218 -1.94 -7.85 -10.07
C GLY A 218 -0.56 -8.34 -9.60
N LEU A 219 -0.20 -8.10 -8.33
CA LEU A 219 1.03 -8.65 -7.76
C LEU A 219 0.94 -10.17 -7.66
N ARG A 220 2.03 -10.86 -8.01
CA ARG A 220 2.16 -12.30 -7.80
C ARG A 220 2.48 -12.53 -6.33
N ASP A 221 1.60 -13.22 -5.61
CA ASP A 221 1.77 -13.54 -4.18
C ASP A 221 2.06 -12.29 -3.30
N PRO A 222 1.10 -11.37 -3.14
CA PRO A 222 1.29 -10.16 -2.35
C PRO A 222 1.59 -10.45 -0.87
N GLU A 223 1.14 -11.60 -0.34
CA GLU A 223 1.41 -12.00 1.03
C GLU A 223 2.90 -12.19 1.32
N ARG A 224 3.68 -12.66 0.35
CA ARG A 224 5.13 -12.85 0.51
C ARG A 224 5.83 -11.59 0.97
N HIS A 225 5.40 -10.44 0.49
CA HIS A 225 5.97 -9.14 0.85
C HIS A 225 5.60 -8.69 2.28
N LEU A 226 4.62 -9.35 2.90
CA LEU A 226 4.13 -9.09 4.24
C LEU A 226 4.59 -10.14 5.28
N ARG A 227 5.21 -11.26 4.86
CA ARG A 227 5.60 -12.40 5.75
C ARG A 227 6.90 -12.20 6.54
N ARG A 228 7.67 -11.12 6.33
CA ARG A 228 9.01 -10.99 6.94
C ARG A 228 8.98 -10.63 8.44
N SER A 229 7.82 -10.31 9.02
CA SER A 229 7.64 -10.10 10.46
C SER A 229 7.76 -11.40 11.29
N ASP A 230 7.43 -12.57 10.73
CA ASP A 230 7.46 -13.86 11.45
C ASP A 230 8.85 -14.52 11.52
N TRP A 231 9.85 -13.94 10.85
CA TRP A 231 11.20 -14.49 10.79
C TRP A 231 12.02 -14.16 12.04
N HIS A 232 11.74 -13.02 12.68
CA HIS A 232 12.39 -12.63 13.94
C HIS A 232 11.84 -13.42 15.14
N ALA A 233 10.52 -13.62 15.20
CA ALA A 233 9.86 -14.37 16.27
C ALA A 233 10.30 -15.84 16.37
N ARG A 234 10.54 -16.52 15.24
CA ARG A 234 11.05 -17.91 15.24
C ARG A 234 12.52 -18.02 15.62
N ARG A 235 13.33 -16.99 15.37
CA ARG A 235 14.76 -16.97 15.69
C ARG A 235 15.02 -16.83 17.19
N THR A 236 14.23 -16.02 17.86
CA THR A 236 14.28 -15.90 19.32
C THR A 236 13.78 -17.17 20.01
N ALA A 237 12.76 -17.83 19.45
CA ALA A 237 12.26 -19.12 19.97
C ALA A 237 13.21 -20.31 19.70
N SER A 238 14.11 -20.22 18.70
CA SER A 238 15.01 -21.32 18.30
C SER A 238 16.48 -21.05 18.67
N ALA A 239 16.78 -19.99 19.42
CA ALA A 239 18.13 -19.70 19.84
C ALA A 239 18.58 -20.76 20.86
N PRO A 240 19.68 -21.51 20.61
CA PRO A 240 20.18 -22.45 21.60
C PRO A 240 20.63 -21.68 22.85
N PRO A 241 20.46 -22.23 24.06
CA PRO A 241 20.86 -21.55 25.29
C PRO A 241 22.35 -21.19 25.22
N PRO A 242 22.77 -20.04 25.80
CA PRO A 242 24.16 -19.64 25.79
C PRO A 242 25.00 -20.73 26.43
N GLN A 243 25.89 -21.33 25.64
CA GLN A 243 26.81 -22.35 26.13
C GLN A 243 27.77 -21.69 27.13
N THR A 244 27.48 -21.86 28.41
CA THR A 244 28.44 -21.64 29.49
C THR A 244 29.62 -22.57 29.24
N SER A 245 30.65 -22.02 28.58
CA SER A 245 31.90 -22.71 28.37
C SER A 245 32.61 -22.86 29.71
N GLY A 246 32.26 -23.93 30.43
CA GLY A 246 33.08 -24.46 31.50
C GLY A 246 34.39 -24.93 30.91
N LEU A 247 35.48 -24.26 31.28
CA LEU A 247 36.84 -24.72 31.01
C LEU A 247 37.24 -25.71 32.11
N PRO A 248 37.57 -26.95 31.74
CA PRO A 248 38.64 -27.66 32.43
C PRO A 248 39.71 -28.07 31.40
N HIS A 249 40.97 -27.75 31.69
CA HIS A 249 42.01 -28.77 31.84
C HIS A 249 43.39 -28.12 32.08
N ALA A 250 44.05 -28.65 33.10
CA ALA A 250 45.42 -28.35 33.46
C ALA A 250 46.44 -29.05 32.53
N ARG A 251 47.66 -28.49 32.57
CA ARG A 251 48.99 -29.15 32.53
C ARG A 251 49.76 -29.12 31.20
N ARG A 252 50.86 -28.35 31.15
CA ARG A 252 52.25 -28.85 31.30
C ARG A 252 53.30 -27.74 31.21
N SER A 253 54.25 -27.83 32.13
CA SER A 253 55.53 -27.15 32.22
C SER A 253 56.52 -27.57 31.12
N HIS A 254 57.29 -26.62 30.58
CA HIS A 254 58.66 -26.84 30.11
C HIS A 254 59.51 -25.58 30.29
N ASP A 255 60.66 -25.78 30.90
CA ASP A 255 61.71 -24.83 31.28
C ASP A 255 62.25 -23.95 30.15
N ARG A 256 62.67 -22.73 30.52
CA ARG A 256 63.99 -22.21 30.14
C ARG A 256 64.54 -21.25 31.20
N HIS A 257 65.66 -21.69 31.77
CA HIS A 257 66.66 -20.97 32.55
C HIS A 257 67.17 -19.69 31.86
N ILE A 258 67.50 -18.65 32.65
CA ILE A 258 68.73 -17.80 32.62
C ILE A 258 68.62 -16.74 33.76
N PRO A 259 69.74 -16.30 34.38
CA PRO A 259 69.95 -16.29 35.85
C PRO A 259 69.91 -14.86 36.48
N PRO A 260 70.21 -14.68 37.80
CA PRO A 260 69.89 -13.47 38.53
C PRO A 260 71.00 -12.41 38.48
N SER A 261 70.61 -11.15 38.58
CA SER A 261 71.48 -10.04 38.97
C SER A 261 70.86 -9.29 40.16
N THR A 262 71.63 -9.23 41.23
CA THR A 262 71.47 -8.39 42.44
C THR A 262 72.91 -8.02 42.84
N PRO A 263 73.18 -7.08 43.78
CA PRO A 263 72.49 -5.86 44.22
C PRO A 263 73.44 -4.63 44.20
N ALA A 264 72.93 -3.44 44.53
CA ALA A 264 73.62 -2.39 45.32
C ALA A 264 72.55 -1.34 45.72
N SER A 265 72.16 -1.16 47.00
CA SER A 265 72.83 -0.41 48.08
C SER A 265 73.24 1.00 47.61
N ASP A 266 72.99 2.13 48.28
CA ASP A 266 72.55 2.43 49.65
C ASP A 266 72.31 3.96 49.71
N ASP A 267 71.90 4.44 50.88
CA ASP A 267 71.91 5.82 51.42
C ASP A 267 70.72 6.73 51.07
N ALA A 268 69.81 7.04 52.00
CA ALA A 268 69.93 7.72 53.30
C ALA A 268 70.06 9.25 53.18
N SER A 269 68.94 9.95 53.39
CA SER A 269 68.74 11.07 54.33
C SER A 269 67.34 11.65 54.17
#